data_AF-A0A699HAN7-F1
#
_entry.id   AF-A0A699HAN7-F1
#
_cell.length_a   1.000
_cell.length_b   1.000
_cell.length_c   1.000
_cell.angle_alpha   90.00
_cell.angle_beta   90.00
_cell.angle_gamma   90.00
#
_symmetry.space_group_name_H-M   'P 1'
#
loop_
_entity.id
_entity.type
_entity.pdbx_description
1 polymer ?
#
loop_
_entity_poly.entity_id
_entity_poly.type
_entity_poly.pdbx_seq_one_letter_code
_entity_poly.pdbx_strand_id
1 'polypeptide(L)'
;MTSLADKAILSGAKNRPPMLEKDDTTEAIQADCDVKATNIILQGLPPEVYALVSTHKVAKELWERIQMLMQGTSLAKQESECKLYAEFDKFAYKKGESLRDFYLRSLLLLNDMNIYNMKLEQF
;
A
#
# COMPACT_ATOMS: atom_id res chain seq x y z
N MET A 1 -6.64 -72.02 28.86
CA MET A 1 -7.06 -71.82 27.46
C MET A 1 -8.45 -71.22 27.46
N THR A 2 -8.55 -69.90 27.31
CA THR A 2 -9.80 -69.22 26.95
C THR A 2 -9.47 -68.32 25.76
N SER A 3 -10.24 -68.52 24.71
CA SER A 3 -9.98 -68.18 23.32
C SER A 3 -10.07 -66.68 23.03
N LEU A 4 -9.37 -66.29 21.97
CA LEU A 4 -9.17 -64.97 21.35
C LEU A 4 -10.43 -64.40 20.68
N ALA A 5 -11.63 -64.54 21.25
CA ALA A 5 -12.88 -64.21 20.52
C ALA A 5 -13.88 -63.26 21.20
N ASP A 6 -13.68 -62.80 22.44
CA ASP A 6 -14.71 -62.00 23.13
C ASP A 6 -14.25 -60.57 23.48
N LYS A 7 -13.61 -59.86 22.54
CA LYS A 7 -13.29 -58.42 22.68
C LYS A 7 -13.59 -57.58 21.44
N ALA A 8 -14.69 -57.86 20.76
CA ALA A 8 -15.30 -56.92 19.84
C ALA A 8 -16.81 -57.02 20.09
N ILE A 9 -17.46 -56.02 20.68
CA ILE A 9 -18.12 -54.93 19.95
C ILE A 9 -18.73 -54.00 21.02
N LEU A 10 -18.84 -52.71 20.71
CA LEU A 10 -19.41 -51.60 21.50
C LEU A 10 -18.41 -50.71 22.27
N SER A 11 -17.44 -50.14 21.56
CA SER A 11 -16.99 -48.75 21.83
C SER A 11 -17.29 -47.85 20.63
N GLY A 12 -18.54 -47.90 20.16
CA GLY A 12 -19.08 -46.90 19.26
C GLY A 12 -19.39 -45.62 20.04
N ALA A 13 -18.87 -44.49 19.56
CA ALA A 13 -19.18 -43.12 19.97
C ALA A 13 -18.39 -42.53 21.17
N LYS A 14 -17.10 -42.19 20.95
CA LYS A 14 -16.61 -40.83 21.28
C LYS A 14 -15.30 -40.43 20.58
N ASN A 15 -15.18 -40.68 19.28
CA ASN A 15 -14.17 -40.00 18.46
C ASN A 15 -14.90 -39.08 17.48
N ARG A 16 -15.38 -37.93 17.97
CA ARG A 16 -15.69 -36.79 17.10
C ARG A 16 -14.53 -35.80 17.25
N PRO A 17 -13.66 -35.62 16.25
CA PRO A 17 -12.93 -34.36 16.16
C PRO A 17 -13.92 -33.31 15.65
N PRO A 18 -14.26 -32.23 16.36
CA PRO A 18 -14.82 -31.07 15.70
C PRO A 18 -13.64 -30.31 15.09
N MET A 19 -13.07 -30.86 14.02
CA MET A 19 -12.11 -30.17 13.17
C MET A 19 -12.83 -29.68 11.90
N LEU A 20 -13.98 -29.00 12.00
CA LEU A 20 -14.69 -28.44 10.82
C LEU A 20 -15.59 -27.23 11.16
N GLU A 21 -15.21 -26.34 12.08
CA GLU A 21 -15.93 -25.05 12.30
C GLU A 21 -15.01 -23.81 12.31
N LYS A 22 -13.69 -23.99 12.27
CA LYS A 22 -12.74 -22.89 12.40
C LYS A 22 -12.62 -22.01 11.16
N ASP A 23 -12.91 -22.53 9.97
CA ASP A 23 -12.71 -21.77 8.72
C ASP A 23 -13.91 -20.85 8.42
N ASP A 24 -15.14 -21.37 8.47
CA ASP A 24 -16.37 -20.60 8.19
C ASP A 24 -16.59 -19.42 9.15
N THR A 25 -16.30 -19.62 10.44
CA THR A 25 -16.42 -18.57 11.46
C THR A 25 -15.37 -17.48 11.28
N THR A 26 -14.16 -17.83 10.85
CA THR A 26 -13.08 -16.87 10.62
C THR A 26 -13.34 -16.01 9.38
N GLU A 27 -13.86 -16.61 8.30
CA GLU A 27 -14.23 -15.89 7.08
C GLU A 27 -15.38 -14.91 7.31
N ALA A 28 -16.41 -15.30 8.07
CA ALA A 28 -17.52 -14.42 8.40
C ALA A 28 -17.08 -13.22 9.26
N ILE A 29 -16.19 -13.44 10.23
CA ILE A 29 -15.60 -12.37 11.04
C ILE A 29 -14.75 -11.43 10.18
N GLN A 30 -13.98 -11.98 9.24
CA GLN A 30 -13.14 -11.19 8.34
C GLN A 30 -13.97 -10.31 7.40
N ALA A 31 -15.07 -10.84 6.86
CA ALA A 31 -15.99 -10.09 6.00
C ALA A 31 -16.69 -8.94 6.75
N ASP A 32 -17.15 -9.18 7.99
CA ASP A 32 -17.73 -8.12 8.84
C ASP A 32 -16.69 -7.03 9.16
N CYS A 33 -15.45 -7.41 9.47
CA CYS A 33 -14.35 -6.47 9.67
C CYS A 33 -14.06 -5.64 8.42
N ASP A 34 -14.05 -6.25 7.24
CA ASP A 34 -13.76 -5.56 5.97
C ASP A 34 -14.86 -4.56 5.59
N VAL A 35 -16.13 -4.90 5.85
CA VAL A 35 -17.26 -3.97 5.67
C VAL A 35 -17.14 -2.77 6.61
N LYS A 36 -16.81 -3.00 7.89
CA LYS A 36 -16.61 -1.91 8.86
C LYS A 36 -15.44 -1.01 8.48
N ALA A 37 -14.31 -1.60 8.09
CA ALA A 37 -13.13 -0.85 7.66
C ALA A 37 -13.43 -0.01 6.40
N THR A 38 -14.11 -0.60 5.42
CA THR A 38 -14.55 0.10 4.19
C THR A 38 -15.42 1.31 4.53
N ASN A 39 -16.43 1.14 5.38
CA ASN A 39 -17.32 2.23 5.78
C ASN A 39 -16.56 3.36 6.48
N ILE A 40 -15.64 3.03 7.39
CA ILE A 40 -14.81 4.03 8.09
C ILE A 40 -13.95 4.81 7.10
N ILE A 41 -13.28 4.11 6.17
CA ILE A 41 -12.45 4.74 5.15
C ILE A 41 -13.29 5.72 4.32
N LEU A 42 -14.43 5.27 3.79
CA LEU A 42 -15.27 6.08 2.90
C LEU A 42 -15.86 7.32 3.58
N GLN A 43 -16.22 7.22 4.87
CA GLN A 43 -16.75 8.36 5.64
C GLN A 43 -15.70 9.45 5.90
N GLY A 44 -14.42 9.10 5.89
CA GLY A 44 -13.31 10.05 6.10
C GLY A 44 -12.85 10.78 4.83
N LEU A 45 -13.41 10.46 3.65
CA LEU A 45 -12.90 10.99 2.38
C LEU A 45 -13.57 12.30 1.96
N PRO A 46 -12.80 13.24 1.38
CA PRO A 46 -13.36 14.34 0.60
C PRO A 46 -14.17 13.82 -0.60
N PRO A 47 -15.23 14.52 -1.03
CA PRO A 47 -16.09 14.09 -2.14
C PRO A 47 -15.33 13.78 -3.45
N GLU A 48 -14.27 14.54 -3.72
CA GLU A 48 -13.44 14.38 -4.93
C GLU A 48 -12.68 13.05 -4.91
N VAL A 49 -12.17 12.65 -3.75
CA VAL A 49 -11.45 11.38 -3.58
C VAL A 49 -12.43 10.21 -3.56
N TYR A 50 -13.59 10.37 -2.90
CA TYR A 50 -14.64 9.36 -2.85
C TYR A 50 -15.08 8.91 -4.24
N ALA A 51 -15.33 9.87 -5.15
CA ALA A 51 -15.73 9.57 -6.53
C ALA A 51 -14.69 8.76 -7.32
N LEU A 52 -13.40 8.85 -6.96
CA LEU A 52 -12.30 8.15 -7.63
C LEU A 52 -12.04 6.74 -7.11
N VAL A 53 -12.52 6.41 -5.90
CA VAL A 53 -12.20 5.13 -5.23
C VAL A 53 -13.40 4.24 -4.94
N SER A 54 -14.63 4.77 -5.03
CA SER A 54 -15.89 4.09 -4.68
C SER A 54 -16.21 2.81 -5.48
N THR A 55 -15.47 2.52 -6.55
CA THR A 55 -15.62 1.30 -7.35
C THR A 55 -15.01 0.04 -6.69
N HIS A 56 -14.18 0.20 -5.65
CA HIS A 56 -13.50 -0.90 -4.96
C HIS A 56 -14.31 -1.31 -3.73
N LYS A 57 -14.39 -2.62 -3.47
CA LYS A 57 -15.27 -3.20 -2.44
C LYS A 57 -14.54 -3.64 -1.18
N VAL A 58 -13.22 -3.80 -1.25
CA VAL A 58 -12.38 -4.32 -0.17
C VAL A 58 -11.60 -3.17 0.47
N ALA A 59 -11.55 -3.13 1.80
CA ALA A 59 -10.95 -2.03 2.54
C ALA A 59 -9.46 -1.83 2.20
N LYS A 60 -8.75 -2.95 1.99
CA LYS A 60 -7.34 -2.94 1.57
C LYS A 60 -7.12 -2.24 0.23
N GLU A 61 -7.92 -2.59 -0.78
CA GLU A 61 -7.81 -1.99 -2.12
C GLU A 61 -8.14 -0.49 -2.10
N LEU A 62 -9.17 -0.12 -1.33
CA LEU A 62 -9.52 1.28 -1.07
C LEU A 62 -8.34 2.04 -0.46
N TRP A 63 -7.76 1.50 0.60
CA TRP A 63 -6.62 2.12 1.29
C TRP A 63 -5.42 2.30 0.36
N GLU A 64 -5.02 1.24 -0.37
CA GLU A 64 -3.90 1.30 -1.32
C GLU A 64 -4.13 2.33 -2.42
N ARG A 65 -5.37 2.45 -2.92
CA ARG A 65 -5.71 3.46 -3.94
C ARG A 65 -5.70 4.88 -3.40
N ILE A 66 -6.18 5.09 -2.18
CA ILE A 66 -6.08 6.40 -1.50
C ILE A 66 -4.61 6.77 -1.31
N GLN A 67 -3.77 5.83 -0.89
CA GLN A 67 -2.33 6.07 -0.78
C GLN A 67 -1.72 6.48 -2.12
N MET A 68 -2.04 5.78 -3.21
CA MET A 68 -1.58 6.17 -4.55
C MET A 68 -2.08 7.55 -4.98
N LEU A 69 -3.32 7.93 -4.65
CA LEU A 69 -3.87 9.24 -5.00
C LEU A 69 -3.23 10.38 -4.20
N MET A 70 -2.94 10.15 -2.91
CA MET A 70 -2.39 11.17 -2.02
C MET A 70 -0.87 11.31 -2.15
N GLN A 71 -0.15 10.19 -2.29
CA GLN A 71 1.31 10.16 -2.33
C GLN A 71 1.85 10.12 -3.77
N GLY A 72 0.98 9.91 -4.75
CA GLY A 72 1.36 9.65 -6.14
C GLY A 72 1.74 8.19 -6.37
N THR A 73 1.97 7.84 -7.64
CA THR A 73 2.48 6.52 -8.02
C THR A 73 4.01 6.53 -8.05
N SER A 74 4.64 5.36 -7.87
CA SER A 74 6.09 5.20 -8.08
C SER A 74 6.52 5.67 -9.47
N LEU A 75 5.66 5.49 -10.48
CA LEU A 75 5.88 5.99 -11.84
C LEU A 75 5.92 7.52 -11.91
N ALA A 76 4.99 8.22 -11.25
CA ALA A 76 4.99 9.68 -11.21
C ALA A 76 6.22 10.23 -10.46
N LYS A 77 6.66 9.53 -9.41
CA LYS A 77 7.93 9.81 -8.74
C LYS A 77 9.12 9.65 -9.69
N GLN A 78 9.23 8.52 -10.38
CA GLN A 78 10.31 8.27 -11.33
C GLN A 78 10.33 9.28 -12.49
N GLU A 79 9.17 9.65 -13.02
CA GLU A 79 9.07 10.68 -14.06
C GLU A 79 9.58 12.04 -13.57
N SER A 80 9.28 12.40 -12.31
CA SER A 80 9.76 13.63 -11.68
C SER A 80 11.27 13.60 -11.47
N GLU A 81 11.82 12.48 -11.00
CA GLU A 81 13.27 12.27 -10.85
C GLU A 81 13.99 12.39 -12.22
N CYS A 82 13.46 11.76 -13.27
CA CYS A 82 14.03 11.85 -14.63
C CYS A 82 14.04 13.29 -15.16
N LYS A 83 12.98 14.06 -14.90
CA LYS A 83 12.91 15.48 -15.27
C LYS A 83 13.97 16.29 -14.53
N LEU A 84 14.11 16.09 -13.23
CA LEU A 84 15.11 16.78 -12.41
C LEU A 84 16.54 16.43 -12.84
N TYR A 85 16.83 15.18 -13.19
CA TYR A 85 18.13 14.82 -13.78
C TYR A 85 18.39 15.55 -15.10
N ALA A 86 17.41 15.64 -15.98
CA ALA A 86 17.55 16.35 -17.25
C ALA A 86 17.72 17.87 -17.06
N GLU A 87 17.08 18.46 -16.04
CA GLU A 87 17.30 19.86 -15.68
C GLU A 87 18.68 20.10 -15.07
N PHE A 88 19.12 19.20 -14.18
CA PHE A 88 20.45 19.25 -13.57
C PHE A 88 21.57 19.12 -14.60
N ASP A 89 21.46 18.17 -15.52
CA ASP A 89 22.43 17.97 -16.62
C ASP A 89 22.57 19.22 -17.51
N LYS A 90 21.46 19.94 -17.73
CA LYS A 90 21.42 21.19 -18.50
C LYS A 90 21.66 22.43 -17.63
N PHE A 91 21.93 22.28 -16.34
CA PHE A 91 22.02 23.39 -15.42
C PHE A 91 23.30 24.18 -15.66
N ALA A 92 23.14 25.39 -16.19
CA ALA A 92 24.24 26.29 -16.47
C ALA A 92 23.86 27.74 -16.12
N TYR A 93 24.89 28.55 -15.91
CA TYR A 93 24.75 29.99 -15.77
C TYR A 93 24.15 30.59 -17.05
N LYS A 94 23.14 31.44 -16.89
CA LYS A 94 22.47 32.10 -18.03
C LYS A 94 23.09 33.47 -18.28
N LYS A 95 23.28 33.83 -19.55
CA LYS A 95 23.82 35.15 -19.92
C LYS A 95 22.92 36.27 -19.37
N GLY A 96 23.50 37.15 -18.55
CA GLY A 96 22.78 38.27 -17.92
C GLY A 96 22.11 37.92 -16.58
N GLU A 97 22.28 36.70 -16.08
CA GLU A 97 21.78 36.28 -14.77
C GLU A 97 22.64 36.88 -13.64
N SER A 98 22.02 37.39 -12.58
CA SER A 98 22.80 37.83 -11.42
C SER A 98 23.30 36.62 -10.62
N LEU A 99 24.38 36.79 -9.85
CA LEU A 99 24.86 35.73 -8.95
C LEU A 99 23.77 35.29 -7.95
N ARG A 100 22.93 36.24 -7.51
CA ARG A 100 21.80 35.96 -6.62
C ARG A 100 20.76 35.07 -7.31
N ASP A 101 20.40 35.36 -8.55
CA ASP A 101 19.40 34.58 -9.30
C ASP A 101 19.91 33.17 -9.59
N PHE A 102 21.19 33.05 -9.96
CA PHE A 102 21.84 31.75 -10.13
C PHE A 102 21.80 30.93 -8.85
N TYR A 103 22.14 31.54 -7.71
CA TYR A 103 22.09 30.88 -6.40
C TYR A 103 20.67 30.42 -6.03
N LEU A 104 19.66 31.25 -6.24
CA LEU A 104 18.26 30.90 -5.96
C LEU A 104 17.78 29.74 -6.83
N ARG A 105 18.12 29.74 -8.13
CA ARG A 105 17.83 28.62 -9.04
C ARG A 105 18.54 27.33 -8.62
N SER A 106 19.78 27.46 -8.17
CA SER A 106 20.58 26.32 -7.70
C SER A 106 19.97 25.72 -6.43
N LEU A 107 19.56 26.56 -5.47
CA LEU A 107 18.88 26.12 -4.26
C LEU A 107 17.54 25.45 -4.56
N LEU A 108 16.73 26.01 -5.45
CA LEU A 108 15.44 25.42 -5.81
C LEU A 108 15.63 24.02 -6.39
N LEU A 109 16.54 23.87 -7.35
CA LEU A 109 16.84 22.57 -7.96
C LEU A 109 17.34 21.55 -6.92
N LEU A 110 18.25 21.95 -6.03
CA LEU A 110 18.76 21.06 -4.97
C LEU A 110 17.67 20.67 -3.97
N ASN A 111 16.77 21.60 -3.61
CA ASN A 111 15.66 21.32 -2.73
C ASN A 111 14.69 20.31 -3.37
N ASP A 112 14.36 20.50 -4.65
CA ASP A 112 13.48 19.59 -5.37
C ASP A 112 14.11 18.19 -5.50
N MET A 113 15.41 18.10 -5.78
CA MET A 113 16.14 16.81 -5.79
C MET A 113 16.15 16.14 -4.40
N ASN A 114 16.28 16.92 -3.32
CA ASN A 114 16.26 16.39 -1.96
C ASN A 114 14.88 15.86 -1.54
N ILE A 115 13.78 16.46 -2.02
CA ILE A 115 12.41 15.96 -1.75
C ILE A 115 12.27 14.49 -2.20
N TYR A 116 12.94 14.11 -3.29
CA TYR A 116 12.92 12.74 -3.80
C TYR A 116 14.05 11.86 -3.27
N ASN A 117 14.91 12.39 -2.38
CA ASN A 117 16.10 11.73 -1.84
C ASN A 117 17.06 11.26 -2.94
N MET A 118 17.19 12.06 -4.00
CA MET A 118 18.09 11.78 -5.12
C MET A 118 19.54 11.94 -4.67
N LYS A 119 20.39 10.96 -4.99
CA LYS A 119 21.84 11.06 -4.74
C LYS A 119 22.52 11.62 -5.99
N LEU A 120 23.28 12.69 -5.80
CA LEU A 120 24.28 13.10 -6.77
C LEU A 120 25.52 12.23 -6.52
N GLU A 121 25.72 11.21 -7.36
CA GLU A 121 26.96 10.44 -7.30
C GLU A 121 28.12 11.39 -7.65
N GLN A 122 29.10 11.50 -6.74
CA GLN A 122 30.33 12.21 -7.00
C GLN A 122 31.17 11.35 -7.96
N PHE A 123 31.42 11.88 -9.16
CA PHE A 123 32.36 11.30 -10.14
C PHE A 123 33.81 11.63 -9.77
#